data_AF-A0A7S0W970-F1
#
_entry.id   AF-A0A7S0W970-F1
#
_cell.length_a   1.000
_cell.length_b   1.000
_cell.length_c   1.000
_cell.angle_alpha   90.00
_cell.angle_beta   90.00
_cell.angle_gamma   90.00
#
_symmetry.space_group_name_H-M   'P 1'
#
loop_
_entity.id
_entity.type
_entity.pdbx_description
1 polymer ?
#
loop_
_entity_poly.entity_id
_entity_poly.type
_entity_poly.pdbx_seq_one_letter_code
_entity_poly.pdbx_strand_id
1 'polypeptide(L)'
;QTRDKGMEDRVRLDHRASQNVADGGLDSLMREMLRVFDTSHDMAKGITRIFLFLDTDESGAVSYTEFYMGMKKLHAKPHVEVSDFDWDILTHDYTLLDERKCLNMASFHRLMRRQLKNYVQRHITDVMSMTEDVIGTSWTL
;
A
#
# COMPACT_ATOMS: atom_id res chain seq x y z
N GLN A 1 -10.60 35.80 13.04
CA GLN A 1 -11.45 34.64 12.70
C GLN A 1 -10.68 33.76 11.70
N THR A 2 -9.56 33.18 12.14
CA THR A 2 -8.56 32.52 11.26
C THR A 2 -7.98 31.24 11.89
N ARG A 3 -8.25 30.98 13.17
CA ARG A 3 -7.78 29.78 13.90
C ARG A 3 -8.62 28.53 13.62
N ASP A 4 -9.86 28.69 13.17
CA ASP A 4 -10.82 27.59 13.02
C ASP A 4 -10.65 26.84 11.69
N LYS A 5 -10.50 27.57 10.57
CA LYS A 5 -10.24 26.99 9.25
C LYS A 5 -8.99 26.12 9.18
N GLY A 6 -7.92 26.52 9.87
CA GLY A 6 -6.67 25.76 9.89
C GLY A 6 -6.76 24.43 10.66
N MET A 7 -7.74 24.29 11.56
CA MET A 7 -7.98 23.03 12.29
C MET A 7 -8.88 22.10 11.47
N GLU A 8 -9.91 22.63 10.81
CA GLU A 8 -10.78 21.86 9.91
C GLU A 8 -10.03 21.32 8.68
N ASP A 9 -9.13 22.10 8.09
CA ASP A 9 -8.31 21.64 6.95
C ASP A 9 -7.33 20.53 7.34
N ARG A 10 -6.76 20.58 8.56
CA ARG A 10 -5.88 19.52 9.08
C ARG A 10 -6.63 18.24 9.37
N VAL A 11 -7.81 18.33 9.99
CA VAL A 11 -8.68 17.16 10.24
C VAL A 11 -9.15 16.51 8.93
N ARG A 12 -9.42 17.31 7.89
CA ARG A 12 -9.77 16.80 6.55
C ARG A 12 -8.61 16.11 5.84
N LEU A 13 -7.39 16.63 5.96
CA LEU A 13 -6.18 16.01 5.41
C LEU A 13 -5.88 14.67 6.10
N ASP A 14 -5.99 14.61 7.43
CA ASP A 14 -5.83 13.36 8.19
C ASP A 14 -6.92 12.34 7.85
N HIS A 15 -8.18 12.78 7.65
CA HIS A 15 -9.26 11.89 7.21
C HIS A 15 -9.01 11.32 5.81
N ARG A 16 -8.49 12.14 4.87
CA ARG A 16 -8.23 11.70 3.50
C ARG A 16 -7.02 10.76 3.42
N ALA A 17 -5.98 11.01 4.23
CA ALA A 17 -4.86 10.08 4.41
C ALA A 17 -5.33 8.75 5.04
N SER A 18 -6.15 8.82 6.10
CA SER A 18 -6.73 7.62 6.73
C SER A 18 -7.64 6.81 5.80
N GLN A 19 -8.37 7.46 4.88
CA GLN A 19 -9.18 6.76 3.88
C GLN A 19 -8.35 6.05 2.81
N ASN A 20 -7.20 6.61 2.39
CA ASN A 20 -6.30 5.95 1.43
C ASN A 20 -5.76 4.60 1.94
N VAL A 21 -5.67 4.39 3.26
CA VAL A 21 -5.16 3.15 3.84
C VAL A 21 -6.22 2.05 3.94
N ALA A 22 -7.46 2.42 4.27
CA ALA A 22 -8.59 1.49 4.25
C ALA A 22 -8.83 0.95 2.83
N ASP A 23 -8.56 1.77 1.81
CA ASP A 23 -8.74 1.48 0.39
C ASP A 23 -7.46 0.98 -0.32
N GLY A 24 -6.39 0.71 0.44
CA GLY A 24 -5.18 0.10 -0.08
C GLY A 24 -4.20 1.07 -0.75
N GLY A 25 -3.51 1.87 0.05
CA GLY A 25 -2.51 2.85 -0.41
C GLY A 25 -1.37 2.29 -1.28
N LEU A 26 -1.19 0.97 -1.37
CA LEU A 26 -0.24 0.32 -2.28
C LEU A 26 -0.90 -0.44 -3.45
N ASP A 27 -2.20 -0.29 -3.65
CA ASP A 27 -2.98 -1.12 -4.58
C ASP A 27 -2.60 -0.90 -6.04
N SER A 28 -2.23 0.33 -6.42
CA SER A 28 -1.64 0.62 -7.74
C SER A 28 -0.38 -0.21 -7.99
N LEU A 29 0.46 -0.35 -6.97
CA LEU A 29 1.67 -1.16 -7.04
C LEU A 29 1.31 -2.66 -7.08
N MET A 30 0.38 -3.11 -6.23
CA MET A 30 -0.06 -4.51 -6.20
C MET A 30 -0.65 -4.95 -7.54
N ARG A 31 -1.45 -4.09 -8.17
CA ARG A 31 -2.02 -4.29 -9.49
C ARG A 31 -0.93 -4.48 -10.55
N GLU A 32 0.06 -3.59 -10.58
CA GLU A 32 1.14 -3.68 -11.56
C GLU A 32 2.00 -4.93 -11.32
N MET A 33 2.24 -5.30 -10.05
CA MET A 33 2.94 -6.53 -9.71
C MET A 33 2.20 -7.78 -10.21
N LEU A 34 0.87 -7.86 -10.04
CA LEU A 34 0.08 -8.98 -10.57
C LEU A 34 0.04 -9.01 -12.10
N ARG A 35 0.19 -7.86 -12.76
CA ARG A 35 0.23 -7.78 -14.22
C ARG A 35 1.57 -8.24 -14.79
N VAL A 36 2.67 -8.00 -14.07
CA VAL A 36 4.03 -8.25 -14.56
C VAL A 36 4.54 -9.64 -14.16
N PHE A 37 4.07 -10.20 -13.04
CA PHE A 37 4.60 -11.46 -12.50
C PHE A 37 3.56 -12.59 -12.47
N ASP A 38 3.84 -13.66 -13.20
CA ASP A 38 2.95 -14.82 -13.31
C ASP A 38 3.18 -15.88 -12.21
N THR A 39 4.36 -15.88 -11.59
CA THR A 39 4.75 -16.89 -10.60
C THR A 39 5.14 -16.28 -9.25
N SER A 40 5.01 -17.08 -8.19
CA SER A 40 5.46 -16.69 -6.84
C SER A 40 6.96 -16.39 -6.78
N HIS A 41 7.76 -17.04 -7.63
CA HIS A 41 9.21 -16.83 -7.70
C HIS A 41 9.54 -15.49 -8.36
N ASP A 42 8.89 -15.17 -9.47
CA ASP A 42 9.11 -13.90 -10.18
C ASP A 42 8.64 -12.72 -9.35
N MET A 43 7.54 -12.90 -8.61
CA MET A 43 7.06 -11.93 -7.64
C MET A 43 8.08 -11.69 -6.52
N ALA A 44 8.68 -12.74 -5.95
CA ALA A 44 9.71 -12.58 -4.93
C ALA A 44 10.94 -11.81 -5.46
N LYS A 45 11.36 -12.10 -6.70
CA LYS A 45 12.43 -11.33 -7.37
C LYS A 45 12.02 -9.88 -7.61
N GLY A 46 10.78 -9.63 -8.01
CA GLY A 46 10.22 -8.29 -8.19
C GLY A 46 10.26 -7.48 -6.90
N ILE A 47 9.80 -8.07 -5.79
CA ILE A 47 9.87 -7.45 -4.46
C ILE A 47 11.33 -7.11 -4.09
N THR A 48 12.26 -8.04 -4.32
CA THR A 48 13.69 -7.79 -4.08
C THR A 48 14.23 -6.64 -4.92
N ARG A 49 13.85 -6.53 -6.20
CA ARG A 49 14.26 -5.39 -7.05
C ARG A 49 13.70 -4.07 -6.55
N ILE A 50 12.44 -4.05 -6.09
CA ILE A 50 11.84 -2.85 -5.50
C ILE A 50 12.62 -2.46 -4.24
N PHE A 51 12.90 -3.41 -3.35
CA PHE A 51 13.70 -3.14 -2.15
C PHE A 51 15.04 -2.48 -2.48
N LEU A 52 15.81 -3.07 -3.41
CA LEU A 52 17.11 -2.54 -3.82
C LEU A 52 17.01 -1.17 -4.50
N PHE A 53 15.87 -0.87 -5.13
CA PHE A 53 15.61 0.46 -5.68
C PHE A 53 15.31 1.50 -4.59
N LEU A 54 14.66 1.08 -3.51
CA LEU A 54 14.29 1.96 -2.39
C LEU A 54 15.48 2.21 -1.45
N ASP A 55 16.32 1.20 -1.20
CA ASP A 55 17.51 1.24 -0.34
C ASP A 55 18.64 2.07 -0.99
N THR A 56 18.43 3.39 -1.06
CA THR A 56 19.29 4.31 -1.82
C THR A 56 20.65 4.54 -1.20
N ASP A 57 20.78 4.33 0.11
CA ASP A 57 22.05 4.42 0.83
C ASP A 57 22.77 3.06 0.96
N GLU A 58 22.21 2.00 0.36
CA GLU A 58 22.71 0.62 0.41
C GLU A 58 22.94 0.11 1.84
N SER A 59 22.18 0.62 2.81
CA SER A 59 22.30 0.21 4.21
C SER A 59 21.76 -1.20 4.47
N GLY A 60 21.06 -1.80 3.49
CA GLY A 60 20.41 -3.11 3.62
C GLY A 60 19.06 -3.03 4.34
N ALA A 61 18.53 -1.82 4.55
CA ALA A 61 17.25 -1.57 5.20
C ALA A 61 16.60 -0.31 4.64
N VAL A 62 15.27 -0.33 4.50
CA VAL A 62 14.51 0.80 3.95
C VAL A 62 13.89 1.60 5.08
N SER A 63 14.31 2.86 5.22
CA SER A 63 13.68 3.84 6.11
C SER A 63 12.37 4.38 5.51
N TYR A 64 11.54 5.05 6.33
CA TYR A 64 10.34 5.73 5.83
C TYR A 64 10.67 6.76 4.72
N THR A 65 11.70 7.57 4.92
CA THR A 65 12.11 8.60 3.94
C THR A 65 12.46 7.99 2.59
N GLU A 66 13.19 6.89 2.60
CA GLU A 66 13.57 6.15 1.39
C GLU A 66 12.36 5.51 0.72
N PHE A 67 11.47 4.91 1.51
CA PHE A 67 10.23 4.37 1.01
C PHE A 67 9.39 5.47 0.35
N TYR A 68 9.14 6.57 1.04
CA TYR A 68 8.38 7.70 0.52
C TYR A 68 8.98 8.25 -0.78
N MET A 69 10.28 8.58 -0.77
CA MET A 69 10.95 9.15 -1.94
C MET A 69 11.02 8.15 -3.09
N GLY A 70 11.26 6.88 -2.81
CA GLY A 70 11.34 5.83 -3.81
C GLY A 70 9.98 5.48 -4.41
N MET A 71 8.91 5.46 -3.60
CA MET A 71 7.54 5.31 -4.09
C MET A 71 7.13 6.48 -4.98
N LYS A 72 7.61 7.70 -4.70
CA LYS A 72 7.41 8.83 -5.61
C LYS A 72 8.12 8.66 -6.96
N LYS A 73 9.27 7.98 -6.98
CA LYS A 73 10.03 7.71 -8.21
C LYS A 73 9.50 6.51 -8.98
N LEU A 74 8.88 5.54 -8.31
CA LEU A 74 8.14 4.49 -8.98
C LEU A 74 6.96 5.13 -9.71
N HIS A 75 7.03 5.21 -11.04
CA HIS A 75 5.97 5.76 -11.89
C HIS A 75 4.71 4.86 -11.95
N ALA A 76 4.27 4.30 -10.83
CA ALA A 76 2.97 3.66 -10.72
C ALA A 76 1.88 4.73 -10.92
N LYS A 77 0.88 4.42 -11.74
CA LYS A 77 -0.28 5.28 -11.97
C LYS A 77 -1.53 4.59 -11.41
N PRO A 78 -2.34 5.25 -10.55
CA PRO A 78 -2.10 6.57 -9.95
C PRO A 78 -0.90 6.57 -8.99
N HIS A 79 -0.36 7.77 -8.76
CA HIS A 79 0.80 7.97 -7.88
C HIS A 79 0.49 7.45 -6.48
N VAL A 80 1.46 6.74 -5.90
CA VAL A 80 1.33 6.19 -4.57
C VAL A 80 1.84 7.22 -3.57
N GLU A 81 0.94 7.84 -2.82
CA GLU A 81 1.27 8.71 -1.70
C GLU A 81 1.05 7.96 -0.40
N VAL A 82 2.11 7.85 0.40
CA VAL A 82 2.08 7.18 1.70
C VAL A 82 2.46 8.22 2.75
N SER A 83 1.54 8.52 3.64
CA SER A 83 1.74 9.41 4.78
C SER A 83 2.49 8.71 5.94
N ASP A 84 2.89 9.46 6.96
CA ASP A 84 3.49 8.88 8.17
C ASP A 84 2.51 7.93 8.88
N PHE A 85 1.23 8.31 8.94
CA PHE A 85 0.18 7.45 9.51
C PHE A 85 0.00 6.16 8.69
N ASP A 86 0.10 6.28 7.37
CA ASP A 86 0.00 5.12 6.48
C ASP A 86 1.19 4.18 6.69
N TRP A 87 2.38 4.74 6.89
CA TRP A 87 3.58 3.97 7.22
C TRP A 87 3.40 3.14 8.49
N ASP A 88 2.80 3.71 9.53
CA ASP A 88 2.54 2.99 10.79
C ASP A 88 1.62 1.78 10.54
N ILE A 89 0.53 1.97 9.80
CA ILE A 89 -0.40 0.88 9.46
C ILE A 89 0.28 -0.16 8.55
N LEU A 90 1.01 0.31 7.53
CA LEU A 90 1.75 -0.55 6.58
C LEU A 90 2.80 -1.39 7.29
N THR A 91 3.43 -0.85 8.34
CA THR A 91 4.43 -1.54 9.17
C THR A 91 3.82 -2.27 10.36
N HIS A 92 2.48 -2.25 10.46
CA HIS A 92 1.69 -2.90 11.52
C HIS A 92 2.09 -2.39 12.90
N ASP A 93 1.90 -1.09 13.10
CA ASP A 93 2.24 -0.36 14.32
C ASP A 93 3.72 -0.60 14.69
N TYR A 94 4.59 -0.45 13.68
CA TYR A 94 6.04 -0.63 13.75
C TYR A 94 6.55 -2.05 14.06
N THR A 95 5.69 -3.07 14.14
CA THR A 95 6.13 -4.44 14.48
C THR A 95 7.01 -5.09 13.40
N LEU A 96 6.97 -4.59 12.17
CA LEU A 96 7.86 -5.04 11.09
C LEU A 96 9.22 -4.34 11.08
N LEU A 97 9.39 -3.27 11.87
CA LEU A 97 10.60 -2.47 11.88
C LEU A 97 11.61 -3.00 12.87
N ASP A 98 12.89 -2.76 12.58
CA ASP A 98 13.98 -2.96 13.53
C ASP A 98 14.12 -1.80 14.53
N GLU A 99 15.16 -1.84 15.35
CA GLU A 99 15.48 -0.80 16.34
C GLU A 99 15.75 0.57 15.71
N ARG A 100 16.16 0.60 14.44
CA ARG A 100 16.43 1.84 13.67
C ARG A 100 15.18 2.39 13.00
N LYS A 101 14.01 1.76 13.20
CA LYS A 101 12.76 2.07 12.51
C LYS A 101 12.85 1.85 10.99
N CYS A 102 13.63 0.85 10.57
CA CYS A 102 13.80 0.49 9.17
C CYS A 102 13.23 -0.91 8.87
N LEU A 103 12.84 -1.12 7.60
CA LEU A 103 12.45 -2.43 7.08
C LEU A 103 13.68 -3.12 6.48
N ASN A 104 14.15 -4.19 7.09
CA ASN A 104 15.09 -5.09 6.40
C ASN A 104 14.39 -5.87 5.28
N MET A 105 15.16 -6.53 4.42
CA MET A 105 14.65 -7.30 3.28
C MET A 105 13.56 -8.32 3.66
N ALA A 106 13.72 -9.04 4.77
CA ALA A 106 12.78 -10.07 5.20
C ALA A 106 11.44 -9.45 5.65
N SER A 107 11.50 -8.39 6.44
CA SER A 107 10.32 -7.63 6.88
C SER A 107 9.62 -6.94 5.70
N PHE A 108 10.38 -6.42 4.74
CA PHE A 108 9.84 -5.82 3.52
C PHE A 108 9.09 -6.84 2.66
N HIS A 109 9.66 -8.04 2.48
CA HIS A 109 8.97 -9.15 1.80
C HIS A 109 7.65 -9.52 2.48
N ARG A 110 7.64 -9.56 3.82
CA ARG A 110 6.41 -9.82 4.60
C ARG A 110 5.37 -8.73 4.39
N LEU A 111 5.78 -7.46 4.43
CA LEU A 111 4.92 -6.31 4.16
C LEU A 111 4.28 -6.44 2.78
N MET A 112 5.10 -6.61 1.73
CA MET A 112 4.63 -6.66 0.35
C MET A 112 3.68 -7.84 0.09
N ARG A 113 3.98 -9.03 0.62
CA ARG A 113 3.08 -10.18 0.51
C ARG A 113 1.74 -9.94 1.22
N ARG A 114 1.75 -9.30 2.38
CA ARG A 114 0.51 -8.96 3.09
C ARG A 114 -0.34 -7.98 2.29
N GLN A 115 0.28 -6.94 1.74
CA GLN A 115 -0.43 -5.93 0.96
C GLN A 115 -1.04 -6.54 -0.30
N LEU A 116 -0.32 -7.45 -0.95
CA LEU A 116 -0.84 -8.18 -2.09
C LEU A 116 -2.04 -9.08 -1.72
N LYS A 117 -1.91 -9.82 -0.61
CA LYS A 117 -3.02 -10.64 -0.09
C LYS A 117 -4.25 -9.78 0.16
N ASN A 118 -4.09 -8.65 0.86
CA ASN A 118 -5.18 -7.73 1.18
C ASN A 118 -5.82 -7.16 -0.09
N TYR A 119 -5.00 -6.76 -1.07
CA TYR A 119 -5.45 -6.26 -2.37
C TYR A 119 -6.34 -7.27 -3.09
N VAL A 120 -5.88 -8.52 -3.20
CA VAL A 120 -6.64 -9.60 -3.85
C VAL A 120 -7.92 -9.92 -3.08
N GLN A 121 -7.87 -9.95 -1.74
CA GLN A 121 -9.04 -10.21 -0.92
C GLN A 121 -10.13 -9.13 -1.08
N ARG A 122 -9.76 -7.84 -1.11
CA ARG A 122 -10.69 -6.74 -1.39
C ARG A 122 -11.33 -6.92 -2.77
N HIS A 123 -10.53 -7.12 -3.80
CA HIS A 123 -11.04 -7.29 -5.16
C HIS A 123 -11.96 -8.50 -5.33
N ILE A 124 -11.64 -9.64 -4.71
CA ILE A 124 -12.52 -10.82 -4.75
C ILE A 124 -13.85 -10.51 -4.03
N THR A 125 -13.80 -9.84 -2.88
CA THR A 125 -14.99 -9.46 -2.11
C THR A 125 -15.89 -8.52 -2.92
N ASP A 126 -15.30 -7.52 -3.58
CA ASP A 126 -16.03 -6.58 -4.44
C ASP A 126 -16.73 -7.31 -5.59
N VAL A 127 -16.00 -8.19 -6.30
CA VAL A 127 -16.56 -8.97 -7.41
C VAL A 127 -17.68 -9.90 -6.93
N MET A 128 -17.48 -10.59 -5.81
CA MET A 128 -18.49 -11.48 -5.23
C MET A 128 -19.77 -10.71 -4.89
N SER A 129 -19.63 -9.54 -4.25
CA SER A 129 -20.76 -8.68 -3.88
C SER A 129 -21.52 -8.20 -5.12
N MET A 130 -20.80 -7.81 -6.19
CA MET A 130 -21.42 -7.43 -7.46
C MET A 130 -22.17 -8.58 -8.14
N THR A 131 -21.66 -9.81 -8.05
CA THR A 131 -22.36 -10.97 -8.65
C THR A 131 -23.63 -11.36 -7.92
N GLU A 132 -23.71 -11.15 -6.60
CA GLU A 132 -24.91 -11.41 -5.80
C GLU A 132 -26.05 -10.43 -6.15
N ASP A 133 -25.73 -9.15 -6.37
CA ASP A 133 -26.72 -8.11 -6.75
C ASP A 133 -27.29 -8.31 -8.18
N VAL A 134 -26.47 -8.81 -9.11
CA VAL A 134 -26.90 -9.09 -10.50
C VAL A 134 -27.82 -10.31 -10.58
N ILE A 135 -27.64 -11.31 -9.72
CA ILE A 135 -28.52 -12.49 -9.69
C ILE A 135 -29.84 -12.18 -8.98
N GLY A 136 -29.84 -11.29 -7.97
CA GLY A 136 -31.04 -10.85 -7.25
C GLY A 136 -32.02 -10.01 -8.08
N THR A 137 -31.56 -9.38 -9.16
CA THR A 137 -32.38 -8.51 -10.04
C THR A 137 -33.02 -9.25 -11.22
N SER A 138 -32.72 -10.54 -11.42
CA SER A 138 -33.18 -11.32 -12.59
C SER A 138 -34.49 -12.10 -12.37
N TRP A 139 -35.23 -11.91 -11.27
CA TRP A 139 -36.52 -12.58 -11.02
C TRP A 139 -37.66 -11.60 -10.69
N THR A 140 -37.75 -10.51 -11.45
CA THR A 140 -38.98 -9.74 -11.57
C THR A 140 -39.09 -9.26 -13.00
N LEU A 141 -39.65 -10.10 -13.88
CA LEU A 141 -40.48 -9.76 -15.05
C LEU A 141 -40.95 -11.04 -15.75
#